data_AF-W6K449-F1
#
_entry.id   AF-W6K449-F1
#
_cell.length_a   1.000
_cell.length_b   1.000
_cell.length_c   1.000
_cell.angle_alpha   90.00
_cell.angle_beta   90.00
_cell.angle_gamma   90.00
#
_symmetry.space_group_name_H-M   'P 1'
#
loop_
_entity.id
_entity.type
_entity.pdbx_description
1 polymer ?
#
loop_
_entity_poly.entity_id
_entity_poly.type
_entity_poly.pdbx_seq_one_letter_code
_entity_poly.pdbx_strand_id
1 'polypeptide(L)'
;MDRGFTIAWFGLMAFVWFGWGQEDPPPAWRSWLGAGSVMGLLLAGLFGYGVSARWSEGSALEGRYPWFGLVVGLEVLLAVVGCLFLHRRGKGRWMAWWVALVVALHFVPLAFFLDDLSLAGLGVIEAAGLAALVPRVGGELVSSRLVAPWMGITLLVFAGVSALLFVVRTGTPW
;
A
#
# COMPACT_ATOMS: atom_id res chain seq x y z
N MET A 1 -15.85 -2.35 -12.21
CA MET A 1 -14.94 -3.33 -11.56
C MET A 1 -13.88 -2.73 -10.66
N ASP A 2 -13.56 -1.44 -10.80
CA ASP A 2 -12.31 -0.87 -10.28
C ASP A 2 -12.20 -0.91 -8.75
N ARG A 3 -13.31 -0.72 -8.02
CA ARG A 3 -13.30 -0.77 -6.54
C ARG A 3 -12.98 -2.15 -5.99
N GLY A 4 -13.46 -3.22 -6.62
CA GLY A 4 -13.13 -4.59 -6.20
C GLY A 4 -11.65 -4.88 -6.39
N PHE A 5 -11.07 -4.44 -7.50
CA PHE A 5 -9.63 -4.55 -7.75
C PHE A 5 -8.81 -3.75 -6.75
N THR A 6 -9.19 -2.49 -6.46
CA THR A 6 -8.53 -1.66 -5.45
C THR A 6 -8.57 -2.29 -4.06
N ILE A 7 -9.71 -2.85 -3.63
CA ILE A 7 -9.84 -3.54 -2.34
C ILE A 7 -8.91 -4.77 -2.29
N ALA A 8 -8.90 -5.58 -3.34
CA ALA A 8 -8.05 -6.77 -3.42
C ALA A 8 -6.57 -6.41 -3.38
N TRP A 9 -6.19 -5.42 -4.18
CA TRP A 9 -4.81 -4.94 -4.30
C TRP A 9 -4.31 -4.32 -3.00
N PHE A 10 -5.12 -3.50 -2.33
CA PHE A 10 -4.75 -2.91 -1.04
C PHE A 10 -4.70 -3.95 0.08
N GLY A 11 -5.55 -4.97 0.05
CA GLY A 11 -5.42 -6.14 0.93
C GLY A 11 -4.07 -6.85 0.76
N LEU A 12 -3.66 -7.09 -0.49
CA LEU A 12 -2.36 -7.70 -0.79
C LEU A 12 -1.20 -6.81 -0.33
N MET A 13 -1.27 -5.51 -0.60
CA MET A 13 -0.23 -4.57 -0.18
C MET A 13 -0.15 -4.47 1.34
N ALA A 14 -1.28 -4.47 2.05
CA ALA A 14 -1.29 -4.54 3.52
C ALA A 14 -0.59 -5.80 4.02
N PHE A 15 -0.82 -6.97 3.40
CA PHE A 15 -0.11 -8.21 3.73
C PHE A 15 1.42 -8.06 3.58
N VAL A 16 1.88 -7.50 2.45
CA VAL A 16 3.31 -7.29 2.18
C VAL A 16 3.93 -6.33 3.21
N TRP A 17 3.26 -5.23 3.54
CA TRP A 17 3.72 -4.27 4.53
C TRP A 17 3.76 -4.88 5.94
N PHE A 18 2.75 -5.64 6.35
CA PHE A 18 2.82 -6.36 7.63
C PHE A 18 3.96 -7.39 7.67
N GLY A 19 4.21 -8.09 6.55
CA GLY A 19 5.36 -9.00 6.42
C GLY A 19 6.69 -8.28 6.58
N TRP A 20 6.85 -7.09 6.00
CA TRP A 20 8.07 -6.30 6.18
C TRP A 20 8.23 -5.78 7.61
N GLY A 21 7.12 -5.54 8.32
CA GLY A 21 7.12 -5.23 9.76
C GLY A 21 7.54 -6.40 10.66
N GLN A 22 7.59 -7.63 10.13
CA GLN A 22 8.05 -8.83 10.84
C GLN A 22 9.57 -9.06 10.74
N GLU A 23 10.33 -8.15 10.12
CA GLU A 23 11.79 -8.23 10.04
C GLU A 23 12.47 -8.05 11.43
N ASP A 24 11.94 -7.15 12.27
CA ASP A 24 12.33 -7.00 13.69
C ASP A 24 11.11 -6.69 14.59
N PRO A 25 10.18 -7.64 14.78
CA PRO A 25 8.94 -7.39 15.47
C PRO A 25 9.12 -7.55 16.97
N PRO A 26 8.64 -6.59 17.79
CA PRO A 26 8.52 -6.80 19.22
C PRO A 26 7.68 -8.06 19.50
N PRO A 27 8.00 -8.87 20.53
CA PRO A 27 7.31 -10.14 20.79
C PRO A 27 5.78 -10.00 20.88
N ALA A 28 5.31 -8.90 21.49
CA ALA A 28 3.89 -8.59 21.64
C ALA A 28 3.18 -8.24 20.32
N TRP A 29 3.93 -7.90 19.26
CA TRP A 29 3.35 -7.43 17.99
C TRP A 29 3.22 -8.52 16.93
N ARG A 30 3.92 -9.65 17.12
CA ARG A 30 3.96 -10.75 16.15
C ARG A 30 2.57 -11.31 15.82
N SER A 31 1.71 -11.44 16.83
CA SER A 31 0.36 -12.01 16.67
C SER A 31 -0.58 -11.10 15.88
N TRP A 32 -0.60 -9.80 16.16
CA TRP A 32 -1.48 -8.88 15.44
C TRP A 32 -0.96 -8.54 14.04
N LEU A 33 0.36 -8.46 13.85
CA LEU A 33 0.95 -8.33 12.50
C LEU A 33 0.59 -9.54 11.64
N GLY A 34 0.67 -10.75 12.21
CA GLY A 34 0.20 -11.97 11.54
C GLY A 34 -1.30 -11.94 11.23
N ALA A 35 -2.13 -11.46 12.17
CA ALA A 35 -3.57 -11.30 11.94
C ALA A 35 -3.87 -10.28 10.82
N GLY A 36 -3.14 -9.17 10.76
CA GLY A 36 -3.22 -8.17 9.69
C GLY A 36 -2.83 -8.74 8.33
N SER A 37 -1.76 -9.54 8.27
CA SER A 37 -1.37 -10.30 7.08
C SER A 37 -2.47 -11.23 6.60
N VAL A 38 -3.05 -12.06 7.49
CA VAL A 38 -4.15 -12.97 7.15
C VAL A 38 -5.37 -12.20 6.63
N MET A 39 -5.72 -11.08 7.28
CA MET A 39 -6.85 -10.24 6.86
C MET A 39 -6.61 -9.62 5.47
N GLY A 40 -5.40 -9.13 5.20
CA GLY A 40 -5.02 -8.61 3.89
C GLY A 40 -5.12 -9.67 2.80
N LEU A 41 -4.65 -10.89 3.08
CA LEU A 41 -4.73 -12.02 2.17
C LEU A 41 -6.19 -12.46 1.90
N LEU A 42 -7.05 -12.46 2.92
CA LEU A 42 -8.48 -12.76 2.77
C LEU A 42 -9.17 -11.73 1.87
N LEU A 43 -8.91 -10.43 2.07
CA LEU A 43 -9.45 -9.37 1.22
C LEU A 43 -8.94 -9.49 -0.22
N ALA A 44 -7.64 -9.75 -0.40
CA ALA A 44 -7.02 -9.98 -1.70
C ALA A 44 -7.64 -11.16 -2.44
N GLY A 45 -7.83 -12.29 -1.75
CA GLY A 45 -8.43 -13.50 -2.32
C GLY A 45 -9.90 -13.31 -2.70
N LEU A 46 -10.71 -12.78 -1.79
CA LEU A 46 -12.16 -12.66 -1.97
C LEU A 46 -12.52 -11.70 -3.12
N PHE A 47 -11.90 -10.51 -3.12
CA PHE A 47 -12.17 -9.48 -4.13
C PHE A 47 -11.36 -9.71 -5.42
N GLY A 48 -10.17 -10.30 -5.33
CA GLY A 48 -9.36 -10.68 -6.50
C GLY A 48 -10.04 -11.75 -7.36
N TYR A 49 -10.71 -12.71 -6.72
CA TYR A 49 -11.56 -13.69 -7.42
C TYR A 49 -12.79 -13.03 -8.07
N GLY A 50 -13.45 -12.09 -7.39
CA GLY A 50 -14.57 -11.34 -7.96
C GLY A 50 -14.18 -10.51 -9.19
N VAL A 51 -12.94 -10.00 -9.23
CA VAL A 51 -12.38 -9.28 -10.38
C VAL A 51 -12.01 -10.25 -11.50
N SER A 52 -11.37 -11.38 -11.22
CA SER A 52 -10.99 -12.32 -12.28
C SER A 52 -12.22 -12.87 -13.02
N ALA A 53 -13.37 -12.96 -12.33
CA ALA A 53 -14.63 -13.40 -12.90
C ALA A 53 -15.28 -12.41 -13.89
N ARG A 54 -14.92 -11.10 -13.89
CA ARG A 54 -15.48 -10.11 -14.84
C ARG A 54 -14.44 -9.44 -15.75
N TRP A 55 -13.30 -10.10 -15.96
CA TRP A 55 -12.14 -9.63 -16.75
C TRP A 55 -12.47 -9.00 -18.13
N SER A 56 -13.67 -9.22 -18.67
CA SER A 56 -14.13 -8.70 -19.96
C SER A 56 -14.55 -7.21 -19.99
N GLU A 57 -14.62 -6.50 -18.85
CA GLU A 57 -14.95 -5.06 -18.84
C GLU A 57 -13.69 -4.18 -19.01
N GLY A 58 -13.80 -3.09 -19.77
CA GLY A 58 -12.71 -2.15 -20.05
C GLY A 58 -12.12 -1.53 -18.78
N SER A 59 -10.80 -1.35 -18.77
CA SER A 59 -10.07 -0.78 -17.63
C SER A 59 -10.21 0.74 -17.62
N ALA A 60 -10.27 1.35 -16.43
CA ALA A 60 -10.18 2.80 -16.27
C ALA A 60 -8.92 3.45 -16.90
N LEU A 61 -7.90 2.67 -17.24
CA LEU A 61 -6.66 3.13 -17.89
C LEU A 61 -6.68 3.11 -19.42
N GLU A 62 -7.82 2.77 -20.04
CA GLU A 62 -7.95 2.68 -21.49
C GLU A 62 -7.60 4.02 -22.17
N GLY A 63 -6.58 4.00 -23.04
CA GLY A 63 -6.00 5.20 -23.67
C GLY A 63 -4.91 5.94 -22.87
N ARG A 64 -4.65 5.57 -21.60
CA ARG A 64 -3.64 6.21 -20.71
C ARG A 64 -2.51 5.26 -20.27
N TYR A 65 -2.54 3.99 -20.67
CA TYR A 65 -1.53 2.97 -20.33
C TYR A 65 -0.06 3.39 -20.50
N PRO A 66 0.36 4.03 -21.61
CA PRO A 66 1.78 4.37 -21.79
C PRO A 66 2.26 5.40 -20.76
N TRP A 67 1.41 6.38 -20.44
CA TRP A 67 1.70 7.41 -19.45
C TRP A 67 1.71 6.85 -18.03
N PHE A 68 0.75 5.99 -17.70
CA PHE A 68 0.72 5.28 -16.44
C PHE A 68 1.99 4.43 -16.25
N GLY A 69 2.37 3.63 -17.25
CA GLY A 69 3.57 2.80 -17.21
C GLY A 69 4.86 3.62 -17.08
N LEU A 70 4.95 4.79 -17.73
CA LEU A 70 6.09 5.69 -17.60
C LEU A 70 6.23 6.23 -16.17
N VAL A 71 5.14 6.73 -15.59
CA VAL A 71 5.15 7.28 -14.23
C VAL A 71 5.52 6.20 -13.22
N VAL A 72 4.86 5.04 -13.29
CA VAL A 72 5.18 3.88 -12.42
C VAL A 72 6.63 3.44 -12.60
N GLY A 73 7.12 3.39 -13.84
CA GLY A 73 8.50 3.02 -14.13
C GLY A 73 9.50 3.98 -13.49
N LEU A 74 9.23 5.28 -13.53
CA LEU A 74 10.06 6.30 -12.87
C LEU A 74 10.02 6.18 -11.34
N GLU A 75 8.86 5.89 -10.76
CA GLU A 75 8.72 5.71 -9.30
C GLU A 75 9.45 4.46 -8.81
N VAL A 76 9.34 3.35 -9.53
CA VAL A 76 10.10 2.12 -9.24
C VAL A 76 11.59 2.40 -9.33
N LEU A 77 12.04 3.12 -10.36
CA LEU A 77 13.44 3.49 -10.52
C LEU A 77 13.92 4.39 -9.38
N LEU A 78 13.09 5.34 -8.92
CA LEU A 78 13.36 6.20 -7.77
C LEU A 78 13.47 5.38 -6.47
N ALA A 79 12.60 4.39 -6.27
CA ALA A 79 12.67 3.49 -5.13
C ALA A 79 13.98 2.69 -5.13
N VAL A 80 14.33 2.07 -6.28
CA VAL A 80 15.55 1.27 -6.43
C VAL A 80 16.80 2.13 -6.23
N VAL A 81 16.89 3.28 -6.88
CA VAL A 81 18.04 4.19 -6.80
C VAL A 81 18.23 4.70 -5.37
N GLY A 82 17.15 5.09 -4.69
CA GLY A 82 17.25 5.53 -3.29
C GLY A 82 17.64 4.41 -2.33
N CYS A 83 17.14 3.18 -2.54
CA CYS A 83 17.58 2.01 -1.78
C CYS A 83 19.08 1.71 -1.99
N LEU A 84 19.56 1.73 -3.23
CA LEU A 84 20.99 1.55 -3.54
C LEU A 84 21.86 2.65 -2.92
N PHE A 85 21.39 3.90 -2.96
CA PHE A 85 22.09 5.02 -2.35
C PHE A 85 22.18 4.86 -0.83
N LEU A 86 21.07 4.52 -0.16
CA LEU A 86 21.03 4.27 1.29
C LEU A 86 21.90 3.08 1.69
N HIS A 87 21.92 2.01 0.90
CA HIS A 87 22.79 0.86 1.11
C HIS A 87 24.26 1.28 1.08
N ARG A 88 24.68 2.00 0.03
CA ARG A 88 26.06 2.47 -0.13
C ARG A 88 26.52 3.42 0.97
N ARG A 89 25.59 4.13 1.61
CA ARG A 89 25.86 5.05 2.73
C ARG A 89 25.83 4.36 4.10
N GLY A 90 25.64 3.03 4.17
CA GLY A 90 25.47 2.30 5.43
C GLY A 90 24.17 2.65 6.18
N LYS A 91 23.23 3.31 5.50
CA LYS A 91 21.94 3.75 6.05
C LYS A 91 20.81 2.80 5.67
N GLY A 92 21.10 1.51 5.50
CA GLY A 92 20.11 0.48 5.13
C GLY A 92 18.87 0.47 6.02
N ARG A 93 19.00 0.87 7.29
CA ARG A 93 17.87 1.02 8.22
C ARG A 93 16.75 1.95 7.75
N TRP A 94 17.02 2.88 6.82
CA TRP A 94 16.06 3.84 6.27
C TRP A 94 15.39 3.39 4.97
N MET A 95 15.73 2.19 4.46
CA MET A 95 15.19 1.67 3.20
C MET A 95 13.66 1.55 3.24
N ALA A 96 13.09 0.98 4.30
CA ALA A 96 11.64 0.84 4.42
C ALA A 96 10.94 2.21 4.47
N TRP A 97 11.51 3.20 5.17
CA TRP A 97 11.00 4.58 5.15
C TRP A 97 11.04 5.21 3.75
N TRP A 98 12.14 5.05 3.01
CA TRP A 98 12.25 5.59 1.65
C TRP A 98 11.23 4.96 0.70
N VAL A 99 11.11 3.63 0.72
CA VAL A 99 10.14 2.91 -0.12
C VAL A 99 8.72 3.32 0.25
N ALA A 100 8.40 3.45 1.54
CA ALA A 100 7.09 3.89 1.98
C ALA A 100 6.77 5.32 1.51
N LEU A 101 7.75 6.22 1.51
CA LEU A 101 7.57 7.57 0.98
C LEU A 101 7.27 7.55 -0.52
N VAL A 102 8.01 6.76 -1.29
CA VAL A 102 7.75 6.62 -2.74
C VAL A 102 6.34 6.05 -2.98
N VAL A 103 5.91 5.06 -2.20
CA VAL A 103 4.56 4.49 -2.28
C VAL A 103 3.49 5.52 -1.90
N ALA A 104 3.70 6.30 -0.84
CA ALA A 104 2.78 7.37 -0.45
C ALA A 104 2.62 8.43 -1.56
N LEU A 105 3.72 8.79 -2.23
CA LEU A 105 3.72 9.71 -3.36
C LEU A 105 3.07 9.11 -4.62
N HIS A 106 3.20 7.80 -4.83
CA HIS A 106 2.57 7.09 -5.96
C HIS A 106 1.04 7.21 -5.96
N PHE A 107 0.41 7.36 -4.79
CA PHE A 107 -1.03 7.57 -4.71
C PHE A 107 -1.50 8.88 -5.36
N VAL A 108 -0.63 9.88 -5.55
CA VAL A 108 -1.00 11.16 -6.18
C VAL A 108 -1.20 11.02 -7.70
N PRO A 109 -0.24 10.48 -8.47
CA PRO A 109 -0.50 10.14 -9.87
C PRO A 109 -1.64 9.13 -10.02
N LEU A 110 -1.75 8.16 -9.11
CA LEU A 110 -2.83 7.17 -9.16
C LEU A 110 -4.21 7.82 -9.03
N ALA A 111 -4.36 8.80 -8.13
CA ALA A 111 -5.59 9.58 -7.99
C ALA A 111 -5.96 10.33 -9.28
N PHE A 112 -4.95 10.86 -10.00
CA PHE A 112 -5.16 11.55 -11.27
C PHE A 112 -5.54 10.59 -12.42
N PHE A 113 -4.92 9.41 -12.47
CA PHE A 113 -5.21 8.43 -13.53
C PHE A 113 -6.55 7.72 -13.32
N LEU A 114 -6.94 7.47 -12.07
CA LEU A 114 -8.19 6.79 -11.71
C LEU A 114 -9.35 7.74 -11.39
N ASP A 115 -9.13 9.06 -11.48
CA ASP A 115 -10.10 10.11 -11.13
C ASP A 115 -10.74 9.92 -9.74
N ASP A 116 -9.92 9.47 -8.78
CA ASP A 116 -10.36 9.13 -7.43
C ASP A 116 -9.54 9.89 -6.37
N LEU A 117 -10.14 10.99 -5.87
CA LEU A 117 -9.54 11.84 -4.84
C LEU A 117 -9.34 11.12 -3.50
N SER A 118 -10.02 10.00 -3.25
CA SER A 118 -9.81 9.24 -2.01
C SER A 118 -8.40 8.63 -1.94
N LEU A 119 -7.80 8.32 -3.09
CA LEU A 119 -6.43 7.84 -3.21
C LEU A 119 -5.42 8.94 -2.88
N ALA A 120 -5.66 10.17 -3.35
CA ALA A 120 -4.84 11.31 -2.98
C ALA A 120 -4.89 11.57 -1.46
N GLY A 121 -6.08 11.47 -0.86
CA GLY A 121 -6.27 11.54 0.59
C GLY A 121 -5.48 10.47 1.35
N LEU A 122 -5.51 9.22 0.86
CA LEU A 122 -4.73 8.12 1.43
C LEU A 122 -3.23 8.40 1.36
N GLY A 123 -2.71 8.84 0.21
CA GLY A 123 -1.31 9.22 0.05
C GLY A 123 -0.87 10.34 1.00
N VAL A 124 -1.72 11.33 1.22
CA VAL A 124 -1.46 12.41 2.20
C VAL A 124 -1.42 11.87 3.62
N ILE A 125 -2.35 11.00 4.01
CA ILE A 125 -2.36 10.37 5.34
C ILE A 125 -1.08 9.56 5.54
N GLU A 126 -0.69 8.77 4.55
CA GLU A 126 0.53 7.97 4.61
C GLU A 126 1.77 8.86 4.73
N ALA A 127 1.93 9.85 3.87
CA ALA A 127 3.06 10.78 3.90
C ALA A 127 3.14 11.56 5.22
N ALA A 128 2.01 12.04 5.74
CA ALA A 128 1.95 12.75 7.02
C ALA A 128 2.35 11.84 8.19
N GLY A 129 1.88 10.58 8.20
CA GLY A 129 2.27 9.60 9.20
C GLY A 129 3.76 9.25 9.12
N LEU A 130 4.30 9.07 7.91
CA LEU A 130 5.74 8.85 7.71
C LEU A 130 6.57 10.02 8.24
N ALA A 131 6.15 11.27 7.99
CA ALA A 131 6.80 12.45 8.51
C ALA A 131 6.77 12.51 10.05
N ALA A 132 5.62 12.18 10.66
CA ALA A 132 5.46 12.11 12.11
C ALA A 132 6.29 11.00 12.77
N LEU A 133 6.60 9.93 12.02
CA LEU A 133 7.42 8.81 12.48
C LEU A 133 8.94 9.07 12.34
N VAL A 134 9.38 10.04 11.52
CA VAL A 134 10.81 10.37 11.31
C VAL A 134 11.58 10.54 12.63
N PRO A 135 11.10 11.30 13.65
CA PRO A 135 11.83 11.48 14.90
C PRO A 135 12.01 10.18 15.69
N ARG A 136 11.07 9.23 15.56
CA ARG A 136 11.09 7.94 16.27
C ARG A 136 11.93 6.89 15.55
N VAL A 137 12.03 6.98 14.23
CA VAL A 137 12.88 6.14 13.38
C VAL A 137 14.36 6.52 13.49
N GLY A 138 14.67 7.74 13.94
CA GLY A 138 16.05 8.22 14.12
C GLY A 138 16.91 7.52 15.18
N GLY A 139 16.35 6.59 15.97
CA GLY A 139 17.06 5.80 16.98
C GLY A 139 17.84 4.58 16.42
N GLU A 140 18.13 3.62 17.29
CA GLU A 140 18.79 2.34 16.93
C GLU A 140 17.87 1.35 16.18
N LEU A 141 16.58 1.66 16.08
CA LEU A 141 15.57 0.77 15.51
C LEU A 141 15.55 0.82 13.98
N VAL A 142 15.25 -0.31 13.34
CA VAL A 142 15.04 -0.39 11.89
C VAL A 142 13.73 0.31 11.52
N SER A 143 13.73 1.12 10.45
CA SER A 143 12.53 1.88 10.05
C SER A 143 11.30 1.00 9.75
N SER A 144 11.51 -0.23 9.27
CA SER A 144 10.45 -1.21 8.97
C SER A 144 9.55 -1.49 10.18
N ARG A 145 10.09 -1.42 11.41
CA ARG A 145 9.35 -1.68 12.65
C ARG A 145 8.19 -0.72 12.93
N LEU A 146 8.27 0.52 12.44
CA LEU A 146 7.24 1.54 12.64
C LEU A 146 6.54 1.93 11.34
N VAL A 147 7.29 1.98 10.25
CA VAL A 147 6.79 2.38 8.93
C VAL A 147 5.86 1.32 8.34
N ALA A 148 6.26 0.06 8.41
CA ALA A 148 5.52 -1.00 7.74
C ALA A 148 4.14 -1.30 8.39
N PRO A 149 3.99 -1.29 9.73
CA PRO A 149 2.67 -1.37 10.35
C PRO A 149 1.77 -0.17 10.05
N TRP A 150 2.34 1.04 9.95
CA TRP A 150 1.57 2.25 9.59
C TRP A 150 0.95 2.11 8.20
N MET A 151 1.78 1.81 7.19
CA MET A 151 1.33 1.58 5.81
C MET A 151 0.32 0.42 5.72
N GLY A 152 0.59 -0.68 6.43
CA GLY A 152 -0.30 -1.84 6.45
C GLY A 152 -1.68 -1.51 7.03
N ILE A 153 -1.73 -0.77 8.15
CA ILE A 153 -2.99 -0.37 8.78
C ILE A 153 -3.78 0.60 7.91
N THR A 154 -3.14 1.64 7.36
CA THR A 154 -3.84 2.64 6.52
C THR A 154 -4.47 1.97 5.30
N LEU A 155 -3.74 1.08 4.64
CA LEU A 155 -4.23 0.29 3.51
C LEU A 155 -5.36 -0.65 3.91
N LEU A 156 -5.21 -1.37 5.03
CA LEU A 156 -6.22 -2.32 5.50
C LEU A 156 -7.52 -1.62 5.90
N VAL A 157 -7.42 -0.48 6.60
CA VAL A 157 -8.57 0.35 6.97
C VAL A 157 -9.26 0.88 5.72
N PHE A 158 -8.51 1.41 4.76
CA PHE A 158 -9.08 1.91 3.51
C PHE A 158 -9.79 0.79 2.73
N ALA A 159 -9.16 -0.37 2.61
CA ALA A 159 -9.75 -1.54 1.96
C ALA A 159 -11.01 -2.01 2.68
N GLY A 160 -10.99 -2.06 4.01
CA GLY A 160 -12.13 -2.47 4.84
C GLY A 160 -13.31 -1.49 4.74
N VAL A 161 -13.06 -0.18 4.82
CA VAL A 161 -14.08 0.86 4.63
C VAL A 161 -14.66 0.80 3.21
N SER A 162 -13.81 0.63 2.20
CA SER A 162 -14.24 0.49 0.81
C SER A 162 -15.08 -0.77 0.59
N ALA A 163 -14.70 -1.89 1.20
CA ALA A 163 -15.46 -3.14 1.16
C ALA A 163 -16.81 -2.99 1.86
N LEU A 164 -16.85 -2.36 3.03
CA LEU A 164 -18.11 -2.09 3.75
C LEU A 164 -19.03 -1.20 2.92
N LEU A 165 -18.53 -0.11 2.37
CA LEU A 165 -19.30 0.79 1.51
C LEU A 165 -19.79 0.10 0.24
N PHE A 166 -18.99 -0.82 -0.31
CA PHE A 166 -19.40 -1.64 -1.44
C PHE A 166 -20.57 -2.54 -1.04
N VAL A 167 -20.41 -3.37 -0.01
CA VAL A 167 -21.45 -4.29 0.47
C VAL A 167 -22.74 -3.56 0.87
N VAL A 168 -22.64 -2.41 1.55
CA VAL A 168 -23.81 -1.62 1.96
C VAL A 168 -24.55 -1.02 0.76
N ARG A 169 -23.86 -0.66 -0.32
CA ARG A 169 -24.47 -0.06 -1.52
C ARG A 169 -24.98 -1.08 -2.53
N THR A 170 -24.34 -2.24 -2.66
CA THR A 170 -24.71 -3.27 -3.65
C THR A 170 -25.31 -4.54 -3.04
N GLY A 171 -25.40 -4.67 -1.72
CA GLY A 171 -26.05 -5.78 -1.01
C GLY A 171 -25.21 -7.07 -0.96
N THR A 172 -24.45 -7.38 -2.01
CA THR A 172 -23.56 -8.55 -2.08
C THR A 172 -22.26 -8.27 -2.86
N PRO A 173 -21.17 -9.03 -2.60
CA PRO A 173 -19.96 -9.01 -3.44
C PRO A 173 -20.13 -9.63 -4.84
N TRP A 174 -21.33 -10.09 -5.18
CA TRP A 174 -21.71 -10.79 -6.41
C TRP A 174 -22.86 -10.06 -7.07
#